data_AF-Q8C400-F1
#
_entry.id   AF-Q8C400-F1
#
_cell.length_a   1.000
_cell.length_b   1.000
_cell.length_c   1.000
_cell.angle_alpha   90.00
_cell.angle_beta   90.00
_cell.angle_gamma   90.00
#
_symmetry.space_group_name_H-M   'P 1'
#
loop_
_entity.id
_entity.type
_entity.pdbx_description
1 polymer ?
#
loop_
_entity_poly.entity_id
_entity_poly.type
_entity_poly.pdbx_seq_one_letter_code
_entity_poly.pdbx_strand_id
1 'polypeptide(L)'
;MFWKFDLNTTSHVDKLLDKEHVTLQELMDEDDILQECKAQNQKLLDFLCRQQCMEELVNLITQDPPQDMEEKISDRLGEDESLLNLLYDFLDQEPPLNPLLASFFSKTIGNLIARKTEQVIMFLKKKEKFISQLLKHIGTSALMDLLLRLVSCVEPVGLRQEVLHVSARA
;
A
#
# COMPACT_ATOMS: atom_id res chain seq x y z
N MET A 1 7.58 -35.00 -11.77
CA MET A 1 7.19 -35.73 -10.54
C MET A 1 6.50 -34.71 -9.64
N PHE A 2 5.19 -34.45 -9.60
CA PHE A 2 3.96 -35.24 -9.77
C PHE A 2 3.91 -36.48 -8.86
N TRP A 3 3.23 -36.29 -7.72
CA TRP A 3 2.80 -37.25 -6.68
C TRP A 3 3.79 -37.54 -5.54
N LYS A 4 3.68 -36.75 -4.47
CA LYS A 4 3.62 -37.29 -3.11
C LYS A 4 2.28 -36.91 -2.51
N PHE A 5 1.37 -37.87 -2.49
CA PHE A 5 0.19 -37.85 -1.63
C PHE A 5 0.69 -38.16 -0.23
N ASP A 6 0.85 -37.14 0.61
CA ASP A 6 1.04 -37.35 2.04
C ASP A 6 -0.31 -37.76 2.64
N LEU A 7 -0.56 -39.07 2.58
CA LEU A 7 -1.60 -39.72 3.38
C LEU A 7 -1.19 -39.56 4.85
N ASN A 8 -2.05 -38.92 5.65
CA ASN A 8 -2.03 -38.83 7.13
C ASN A 8 -1.17 -37.77 7.85
N THR A 9 -0.92 -36.60 7.27
CA THR A 9 -0.71 -35.40 8.09
C THR A 9 -2.02 -34.64 8.18
N THR A 10 -2.70 -34.70 9.33
CA THR A 10 -3.81 -33.79 9.64
C THR A 10 -3.36 -32.37 9.32
N SER A 11 -4.10 -31.68 8.44
CA SER A 11 -3.80 -30.32 8.02
C SER A 11 -3.62 -29.44 9.26
N HIS A 12 -2.71 -28.46 9.20
CA HIS A 12 -2.52 -27.54 10.32
C HIS A 12 -3.83 -26.77 10.59
N VAL A 13 -4.55 -26.41 9.51
CA VAL A 13 -5.90 -25.86 9.55
C VAL A 13 -6.88 -26.81 10.26
N ASP A 14 -6.87 -28.11 9.97
CA ASP A 14 -7.77 -29.06 10.66
C ASP A 14 -7.49 -29.11 12.17
N LYS A 15 -6.21 -29.09 12.57
CA LYS A 15 -5.82 -29.07 13.98
C LYS A 15 -6.25 -27.78 14.69
N LEU A 16 -6.26 -26.66 13.98
CA LEU A 16 -6.77 -25.40 14.51
C LEU A 16 -8.28 -25.42 14.65
N LEU A 17 -8.99 -25.96 13.66
CA LEU A 17 -10.45 -26.08 13.67
C LEU A 17 -10.97 -27.05 14.73
N ASP A 18 -10.14 -27.99 15.16
CA ASP A 18 -10.46 -28.90 16.28
C ASP A 18 -10.34 -28.22 17.67
N LYS A 19 -9.84 -26.97 17.77
CA LYS A 19 -9.82 -26.19 19.02
C LYS A 19 -11.21 -25.61 19.35
N GLU A 20 -11.60 -25.63 20.63
CA GLU A 20 -12.93 -25.18 21.09
C GLU A 20 -13.23 -23.69 20.82
N HIS A 21 -12.20 -22.85 20.68
CA HIS A 21 -12.34 -21.38 20.56
C HIS A 21 -11.47 -20.79 19.46
N VAL A 22 -11.32 -21.49 18.33
CA VAL A 22 -10.60 -20.94 17.17
C VAL A 22 -11.32 -19.69 16.64
N THR A 23 -10.53 -18.65 16.35
CA THR A 23 -11.05 -17.40 15.78
C THR A 23 -10.82 -17.35 14.28
N LEU A 24 -11.57 -16.51 13.57
CA LEU A 24 -11.34 -16.28 12.14
C LEU A 24 -9.93 -15.72 11.90
N GLN A 25 -9.45 -14.82 12.77
CA GLN A 25 -8.13 -14.22 12.63
C GLN A 25 -7.00 -15.24 12.73
N GLU A 26 -7.03 -16.12 13.75
CA GLU A 26 -6.05 -17.21 13.88
C GLU A 26 -6.02 -18.11 12.63
N LEU A 27 -7.18 -18.33 12.01
CA LEU A 27 -7.30 -19.13 10.82
C LEU A 27 -6.80 -18.39 9.56
N MET A 28 -7.01 -17.08 9.47
CA MET A 28 -6.56 -16.24 8.36
C MET A 28 -5.04 -16.00 8.37
N ASP A 29 -4.39 -16.13 9.52
CA ASP A 29 -2.93 -16.00 9.68
C ASP A 29 -2.16 -17.25 9.16
N GLU A 30 -2.85 -18.32 8.78
CA GLU A 30 -2.23 -19.54 8.27
C GLU A 30 -1.82 -19.43 6.79
N ASP A 31 -0.55 -19.72 6.49
CA ASP A 31 0.04 -19.60 5.15
C ASP A 31 -0.66 -20.49 4.09
N ASP A 32 -1.25 -21.61 4.50
CA ASP A 32 -1.90 -22.59 3.63
C ASP A 32 -3.42 -22.41 3.52
N ILE A 33 -4.02 -21.40 4.17
CA ILE A 33 -5.48 -21.22 4.23
C ILE A 33 -6.16 -21.14 2.86
N LEU A 34 -5.52 -20.45 1.91
CA LEU A 34 -6.01 -20.34 0.53
C LEU A 34 -5.88 -21.66 -0.24
N GLN A 35 -4.84 -22.44 0.04
CA GLN A 35 -4.64 -23.74 -0.59
C GLN A 35 -5.65 -24.76 -0.05
N GLU A 36 -5.93 -24.76 1.25
CA GLU A 36 -6.95 -25.60 1.89
C GLU A 36 -8.37 -25.26 1.38
N CYS A 37 -8.68 -23.97 1.20
CA CYS A 37 -9.91 -23.54 0.53
C CYS A 37 -9.99 -24.13 -0.90
N LYS A 38 -8.90 -24.03 -1.67
CA LYS A 38 -8.82 -24.54 -3.03
C LYS A 38 -8.91 -26.07 -3.09
N ALA A 39 -8.38 -26.75 -2.08
CA ALA A 39 -8.49 -28.20 -1.90
C ALA A 39 -9.88 -28.65 -1.41
N GLN A 40 -10.81 -27.71 -1.21
CA GLN A 40 -12.17 -27.95 -0.76
C GLN A 40 -12.24 -28.64 0.61
N ASN A 41 -11.37 -28.25 1.54
CA ASN A 41 -11.40 -28.73 2.92
C ASN A 41 -12.78 -28.42 3.53
N GLN A 42 -13.58 -29.46 3.78
CA GLN A 42 -14.96 -29.32 4.23
C GLN A 42 -15.06 -28.66 5.61
N LYS A 43 -14.17 -29.01 6.55
CA LYS A 43 -14.17 -28.40 7.89
C LYS A 43 -13.93 -26.90 7.81
N LEU A 44 -12.99 -26.50 6.95
CA LEU A 44 -12.68 -25.10 6.71
C LEU A 44 -13.85 -24.36 6.07
N LEU A 45 -14.42 -24.90 5.00
CA LEU A 45 -15.55 -24.29 4.31
C LEU A 45 -16.76 -24.15 5.24
N ASP A 46 -17.07 -25.19 6.01
CA ASP A 46 -18.16 -25.19 6.99
C ASP A 46 -17.93 -24.14 8.08
N PHE A 47 -16.68 -23.90 8.49
CA PHE A 47 -16.33 -22.85 9.44
C PHE A 47 -16.49 -21.45 8.84
N LEU A 48 -15.90 -21.20 7.66
CA LEU A 48 -15.96 -19.90 6.99
C LEU A 48 -17.40 -19.50 6.64
N CYS A 49 -18.26 -20.47 6.30
CA CYS A 49 -19.67 -20.23 6.00
C CYS A 49 -20.56 -20.03 7.23
N ARG A 50 -20.03 -20.08 8.47
CA ARG A 50 -20.80 -19.71 9.67
C ARG A 50 -21.14 -18.22 9.62
N GLN A 51 -22.35 -17.86 10.08
CA GLN A 51 -22.86 -16.49 10.05
C GLN A 51 -21.86 -15.46 10.65
N GLN A 52 -21.32 -15.76 11.84
CA GLN A 52 -20.36 -14.88 12.52
C GLN A 52 -19.08 -14.68 11.69
N CYS A 53 -18.53 -15.75 11.12
CA CYS A 53 -17.34 -15.68 10.29
C CYS A 53 -17.61 -14.91 8.98
N MET A 54 -18.75 -15.14 8.35
CA MET A 54 -19.16 -14.40 7.15
C MET A 54 -19.31 -12.90 7.43
N GLU A 55 -19.93 -12.51 8.56
CA GLU A 55 -20.03 -11.11 8.98
C GLU A 55 -18.65 -10.49 9.23
N GLU A 56 -17.75 -11.22 9.89
CA GLU A 56 -16.39 -10.75 10.16
C GLU A 56 -15.57 -10.61 8.88
N LEU A 57 -15.64 -11.57 7.95
CA LEU A 57 -15.02 -11.48 6.62
C LEU A 57 -15.51 -10.24 5.85
N VAL A 58 -16.83 -9.97 5.90
CA VAL A 58 -17.42 -8.78 5.28
C VAL A 58 -16.90 -7.51 5.96
N ASN A 59 -16.80 -7.48 7.29
CA ASN A 59 -16.22 -6.35 8.01
C ASN A 59 -14.76 -6.12 7.63
N LEU A 60 -13.95 -7.17 7.50
CA LEU A 60 -12.53 -7.05 7.13
C LEU A 60 -12.32 -6.41 5.74
N ILE A 61 -13.25 -6.60 4.79
CA ILE A 61 -13.13 -6.02 3.44
C ILE A 61 -13.87 -4.68 3.27
N THR A 62 -14.78 -4.33 4.19
CA THR A 62 -15.60 -3.10 4.10
C THR A 62 -15.20 -2.00 5.07
N GLN A 63 -14.41 -2.32 6.09
CA GLN A 63 -13.87 -1.35 7.03
C GLN A 63 -12.49 -0.88 6.57
N ASP A 64 -12.14 0.37 6.90
CA ASP A 64 -10.78 0.85 6.73
C ASP A 64 -9.81 0.03 7.60
N PRO A 65 -8.61 -0.30 7.10
CA PRO A 65 -7.63 -1.02 7.88
C PRO A 65 -7.23 -0.22 9.14
N PRO A 66 -6.79 -0.90 10.22
CA PRO A 66 -6.28 -0.24 11.42
C PRO A 66 -5.21 0.81 11.11
N GLN A 67 -5.29 1.97 11.76
CA GLN A 67 -4.35 3.08 11.52
C GLN A 67 -2.89 2.69 11.78
N ASP A 68 -2.64 1.77 12.72
CA ASP A 68 -1.30 1.28 13.04
C ASP A 68 -0.68 0.46 11.89
N MET A 69 -1.50 -0.23 11.10
CA MET A 69 -1.02 -0.94 9.91
C MET A 69 -0.62 0.05 8.82
N GLU A 70 -1.41 1.11 8.61
CA GLU A 70 -1.06 2.19 7.68
C GLU A 70 0.19 2.96 8.13
N GLU A 71 0.38 3.13 9.44
CA GLU A 71 1.58 3.72 10.05
C GLU A 71 2.82 2.85 9.79
N LYS A 72 2.78 1.55 10.09
CA LYS A 72 3.90 0.62 9.83
C LYS A 72 4.33 0.60 8.36
N ILE A 73 3.36 0.65 7.43
CA ILE A 73 3.66 0.72 5.98
C ILE A 73 4.32 2.05 5.64
N SER A 74 3.78 3.16 6.15
CA SER A 74 4.32 4.51 5.90
C SER A 74 5.73 4.68 6.51
N ASP A 75 5.98 4.08 7.67
CA ASP A 75 7.29 4.03 8.32
C ASP A 75 8.31 3.33 7.44
N ARG A 76 8.02 2.07 7.07
CA ARG A 76 8.90 1.29 6.21
C ARG A 76 9.16 1.99 4.87
N LEU A 77 8.11 2.53 4.25
CA LEU A 77 8.19 3.18 2.96
C LEU A 77 8.95 4.51 3.02
N GLY A 78 8.85 5.26 4.11
CA GLY A 78 9.57 6.52 4.31
C GLY A 78 11.04 6.34 4.69
N GLU A 79 11.42 5.20 5.28
CA GLU A 79 12.79 4.90 5.72
C GLU A 79 13.61 4.13 4.66
N ASP A 80 12.94 3.45 3.73
CA ASP A 80 13.59 2.69 2.66
C ASP A 80 13.72 3.52 1.37
N GLU A 81 14.93 4.06 1.15
CA GLU A 81 15.25 4.86 -0.04
C GLU A 81 15.03 4.08 -1.35
N SER A 82 15.14 2.74 -1.36
CA SER A 82 14.88 1.93 -2.56
C SER A 82 13.40 1.91 -2.95
N LEU A 83 12.50 1.87 -1.96
CA LEU A 83 11.05 1.93 -2.19
C LEU A 83 10.61 3.35 -2.60
N LEU A 84 11.21 4.39 -2.01
CA LEU A 84 10.98 5.77 -2.45
C LEU A 84 11.45 6.00 -3.89
N ASN A 85 12.56 5.38 -4.31
CA ASN A 85 12.98 5.41 -5.71
C ASN A 85 11.96 4.73 -6.62
N LEU A 86 11.46 3.55 -6.26
CA LEU A 86 10.43 2.86 -7.04
C LEU A 86 9.16 3.71 -7.23
N LEU A 87 8.73 4.43 -6.17
CA LEU A 87 7.63 5.38 -6.29
C LEU A 87 7.99 6.54 -7.22
N TYR A 88 9.18 7.13 -7.05
CA TYR A 88 9.65 8.25 -7.87
C TYR A 88 9.69 7.90 -9.37
N ASP A 89 10.13 6.68 -9.72
CA ASP A 89 10.24 6.20 -11.10
C ASP A 89 8.89 6.15 -11.83
N PHE A 90 7.76 6.17 -11.10
CA PHE A 90 6.42 6.35 -11.70
C PHE A 90 6.32 7.63 -12.53
N LEU A 91 7.04 8.70 -12.15
CA LEU A 91 7.04 9.98 -12.87
C LEU A 91 7.90 9.94 -14.15
N ASP A 92 8.78 8.96 -14.32
CA ASP A 92 9.63 8.87 -15.53
C ASP A 92 8.85 8.39 -16.76
N GLN A 93 7.62 7.89 -16.59
CA GLN A 93 6.74 7.49 -17.69
C GLN A 93 6.41 8.66 -18.63
N GLU A 94 6.08 8.35 -19.88
CA GLU A 94 5.60 9.36 -20.83
C GLU A 94 4.15 9.77 -20.50
N PRO A 95 3.82 11.07 -20.55
CA PRO A 95 2.45 11.52 -20.41
C PRO A 95 1.54 10.96 -21.52
N PRO A 96 0.24 10.76 -21.25
CA PRO A 96 -0.40 10.95 -19.96
C PRO A 96 -0.20 9.74 -19.04
N LEU A 97 -0.03 9.99 -17.74
CA LEU A 97 -0.12 8.93 -16.75
C LEU A 97 -1.55 8.38 -16.69
N ASN A 98 -1.68 7.12 -16.29
CA ASN A 98 -2.98 6.55 -15.97
C ASN A 98 -3.59 7.33 -14.78
N PRO A 99 -4.79 7.94 -14.92
CA PRO A 99 -5.36 8.79 -13.87
C PRO A 99 -5.63 8.07 -12.55
N LEU A 100 -5.97 6.79 -12.58
CA LEU A 100 -6.18 5.97 -11.38
C LEU A 100 -4.86 5.72 -10.67
N LEU A 101 -3.82 5.29 -11.40
CA LEU A 101 -2.49 5.07 -10.82
C LEU A 101 -1.89 6.38 -10.30
N ALA A 102 -2.09 7.49 -11.01
CA ALA A 102 -1.66 8.81 -10.55
C ALA A 102 -2.37 9.23 -9.27
N SER A 103 -3.63 8.85 -9.10
CA SER A 103 -4.38 9.09 -7.85
C SER A 103 -3.80 8.28 -6.70
N PHE A 104 -3.47 7.01 -6.91
CA PHE A 104 -2.80 6.18 -5.90
C PHE A 104 -1.42 6.73 -5.56
N PHE A 105 -0.59 7.03 -6.55
CA PHE A 105 0.73 7.65 -6.34
C PHE A 105 0.63 8.96 -5.54
N SER A 106 -0.26 9.87 -5.94
CA SER A 106 -0.48 11.14 -5.27
C SER A 106 -0.94 10.96 -3.82
N LYS A 107 -1.82 9.99 -3.58
CA LYS A 107 -2.30 9.66 -2.24
C LYS A 107 -1.17 9.09 -1.38
N THR A 108 -0.37 8.17 -1.91
CA THR A 108 0.77 7.57 -1.21
C THR A 108 1.82 8.61 -0.85
N ILE A 109 2.33 9.39 -1.81
CA ILE A 109 3.30 10.45 -1.54
C ILE A 109 2.70 11.52 -0.62
N GLY A 110 1.43 11.86 -0.80
CA GLY A 110 0.72 12.78 0.08
C GLY A 110 0.66 12.32 1.54
N ASN A 111 0.33 11.05 1.78
CA ASN A 111 0.32 10.45 3.11
C ASN A 111 1.73 10.41 3.70
N LEU A 112 2.74 10.05 2.91
CA LEU A 112 4.14 10.06 3.33
C LEU A 112 4.62 11.47 3.71
N ILE A 113 4.27 12.50 2.93
CA ILE A 113 4.61 13.90 3.28
C ILE A 113 3.94 14.30 4.59
N ALA A 114 2.70 13.89 4.83
CA ALA A 114 1.97 14.25 6.05
C ALA A 114 2.54 13.58 7.31
N ARG A 115 3.07 12.36 7.20
CA ARG A 115 3.54 11.56 8.35
C ARG A 115 5.06 11.55 8.53
N LYS A 116 5.83 11.64 7.44
CA LYS A 116 7.30 11.52 7.36
C LYS A 116 7.91 12.67 6.57
N THR A 117 7.45 13.90 6.88
CA THR A 117 7.78 15.10 6.10
C THR A 117 9.28 15.26 5.92
N GLU A 118 10.06 15.21 7.00
CA GLU A 118 11.51 15.46 6.93
C GLU A 118 12.23 14.45 6.03
N GLN A 119 11.95 13.16 6.21
CA GLN A 119 12.58 12.07 5.45
C GLN A 119 12.25 12.17 3.96
N VAL A 120 10.98 12.36 3.63
CA VAL A 120 10.51 12.47 2.25
C VAL A 120 11.06 13.73 1.59
N ILE A 121 11.08 14.86 2.29
CA ILE A 121 11.63 16.12 1.75
C ILE A 121 13.14 16.01 1.54
N MET A 122 13.89 15.37 2.44
CA MET A 122 15.31 15.10 2.23
C MET A 122 15.54 14.21 1.00
N PHE A 123 14.73 13.17 0.80
CA PHE A 123 14.79 12.33 -0.39
C PHE A 123 14.51 13.14 -1.66
N LEU A 124 13.43 13.91 -1.70
CA LEU A 124 13.05 14.72 -2.86
C LEU A 124 14.09 15.78 -3.21
N LYS A 125 14.76 16.38 -2.22
CA LYS A 125 15.87 17.33 -2.44
C LYS A 125 17.08 16.69 -3.12
N LYS A 126 17.31 15.39 -2.98
CA LYS A 126 18.36 14.67 -3.73
C LYS A 126 17.98 14.48 -5.21
N LYS A 127 16.71 14.67 -5.57
CA LYS A 127 16.18 14.48 -6.92
C LYS A 127 16.02 15.83 -7.63
N GLU A 128 17.11 16.33 -8.20
CA GLU A 128 17.18 17.65 -8.87
C GLU A 128 16.09 17.87 -9.95
N LYS A 129 15.58 16.79 -10.57
CA LYS A 129 14.55 16.85 -11.62
C LYS A 129 13.15 16.57 -11.12
N PHE A 130 12.93 16.35 -9.83
CA PHE A 130 11.64 15.92 -9.30
C PHE A 130 10.51 16.89 -9.67
N ILE A 131 10.70 18.19 -9.44
CA ILE A 131 9.69 19.21 -9.77
C ILE A 131 9.41 19.24 -11.27
N SER A 132 10.45 19.16 -12.11
CA SER A 132 10.28 19.12 -13.57
C SER A 132 9.54 17.86 -14.03
N GLN A 133 9.84 16.70 -13.44
CA GLN A 133 9.13 15.45 -13.74
C GLN A 133 7.68 15.49 -13.26
N LEU A 134 7.41 16.09 -12.10
CA LEU A 134 6.05 16.27 -11.61
C LEU A 134 5.24 17.21 -12.52
N LEU A 135 5.84 18.33 -12.94
CA LEU A 135 5.22 19.32 -13.82
C LEU A 135 4.95 18.77 -15.23
N LYS A 136 5.78 17.84 -15.74
CA LYS A 136 5.54 17.10 -17.00
C LYS A 136 4.15 16.46 -17.04
N HIS A 137 3.60 16.14 -15.87
CA HIS A 137 2.33 15.42 -15.70
C HIS A 137 1.21 16.27 -15.08
N ILE A 138 1.37 17.59 -15.02
CA ILE A 138 0.43 18.50 -14.34
C ILE A 138 -1.00 18.45 -14.91
N GLY A 139 -1.16 18.00 -16.16
CA GLY A 139 -2.47 17.76 -16.78
C GLY A 139 -3.29 16.64 -16.12
N THR A 140 -2.69 15.85 -15.23
CA THR A 140 -3.38 14.86 -14.41
C THR A 140 -3.73 15.47 -13.05
N SER A 141 -5.02 15.67 -12.76
CA SER A 141 -5.50 16.43 -11.59
C SER A 141 -4.86 16.01 -10.26
N ALA A 142 -4.70 14.69 -10.05
CA ALA A 142 -4.07 14.15 -8.85
C ALA A 142 -2.65 14.67 -8.58
N LEU A 143 -1.89 14.99 -9.63
CA LEU A 143 -0.53 15.50 -9.51
C LEU A 143 -0.49 17.01 -9.31
N MET A 144 -1.49 17.74 -9.80
CA MET A 144 -1.67 19.15 -9.45
C MET A 144 -1.96 19.31 -7.96
N ASP A 145 -2.85 18.47 -7.41
CA ASP A 145 -3.13 18.45 -5.98
C ASP A 145 -1.90 18.07 -5.15
N LEU A 146 -1.07 17.15 -5.66
CA LEU A 146 0.18 16.78 -5.02
C LEU A 146 1.17 17.94 -4.98
N LEU A 147 1.33 18.67 -6.08
CA LEU A 147 2.19 19.84 -6.16
C LEU A 147 1.74 20.93 -5.16
N LEU A 148 0.44 21.20 -5.08
CA LEU A 148 -0.10 22.14 -4.11
C LEU A 148 0.22 21.70 -2.67
N ARG A 149 0.02 20.41 -2.36
CA ARG A 149 0.35 19.85 -1.04
C ARG A 149 1.83 19.99 -0.71
N LEU A 150 2.72 19.73 -1.66
CA LEU A 150 4.18 19.92 -1.50
C LEU A 150 4.52 21.38 -1.19
N VAL A 151 3.92 22.34 -1.90
CA VAL A 151 4.14 23.76 -1.66
C VAL A 151 3.61 24.17 -0.27
N SER A 152 2.47 23.64 0.14
CA SER A 152 1.86 23.93 1.45
C SER A 152 2.63 23.31 2.62
N CYS A 153 3.13 22.08 2.48
CA CYS A 153 3.82 21.36 3.56
C CYS A 153 5.29 21.76 3.74
N VAL A 154 5.90 22.44 2.76
CA VAL A 154 7.30 22.85 2.84
C VAL A 154 7.43 24.34 3.21
N GLU A 155 7.48 24.61 4.50
CA GLU A 155 8.13 25.80 5.07
C GLU A 155 9.32 25.31 5.92
N PRO A 156 10.59 25.73 5.67
CA PRO A 156 11.04 26.94 4.95
C PRO A 156 11.69 26.73 3.56
N VAL A 157 11.42 27.71 2.69
CA VAL A 157 12.17 28.33 1.55
C VAL A 157 12.73 27.47 0.40
N GLY A 158 13.28 26.27 0.60
CA GLY A 158 14.06 25.58 -0.45
C GLY A 158 13.24 25.12 -1.67
N LEU A 159 12.28 24.20 -1.47
CA LEU A 159 11.49 23.63 -2.58
C LEU A 159 10.50 24.65 -3.18
N ARG A 160 9.99 25.59 -2.38
CA ARG A 160 9.13 26.68 -2.90
C ARG A 160 9.88 27.53 -3.92
N GLN A 161 11.15 27.87 -3.66
CA GLN A 161 11.96 28.63 -4.61
C GLN A 161 12.19 27.85 -5.91
N GLU A 162 12.45 26.54 -5.85
CA GLU A 162 12.59 25.72 -7.06
C GLU A 162 11.29 25.63 -7.85
N VAL A 163 10.14 25.40 -7.19
CA VAL A 163 8.81 25.38 -7.86
C VAL A 163 8.52 26.73 -8.52
N LEU A 164 8.74 27.83 -7.82
CA LEU A 164 8.53 29.18 -8.37
C LEU A 164 9.48 29.48 -9.54
N HIS A 165 10.73 28.99 -9.47
CA HIS A 165 11.73 29.23 -10.52
C HIS A 165 11.53 28.34 -11.76
N VAL A 166 10.98 27.13 -11.61
CA VAL A 166 10.62 26.27 -12.76
C VAL A 166 9.36 26.79 -13.46
N SER A 167 8.34 27.20 -12.71
CA SER A 167 7.12 27.79 -13.30
C SER A 167 7.35 29.12 -14.03
N ALA A 168 8.41 29.86 -13.69
CA ALA A 168 8.79 31.09 -14.39
C ALA A 168 9.56 30.84 -15.71
N ARG A 169 9.95 29.59 -16.00
CA ARG A 169 10.73 29.19 -17.18
C ARG A 169 9.96 28.33 -18.19
N ALA A 170 8.75 27.90 -17.86
CA ALA A 170 7.82 27.21 -18.76
C ALA A 170 6.88 28.22 -19.44
#